data_AF-A0A1I2EJZ1-F1
#
_entry.id   AF-A0A1I2EJZ1-F1
#
_cell.length_a   1.000
_cell.length_b   1.000
_cell.length_c   1.000
_cell.angle_alpha   90.00
_cell.angle_beta   90.00
_cell.angle_gamma   90.00
#
_symmetry.space_group_name_H-M   'P 1'
#
loop_
_entity.id
_entity.type
_entity.pdbx_description
1 polymer ?
#
loop_
_entity_poly.entity_id
_entity_poly.type
_entity_poly.pdbx_seq_one_letter_code
_entity_poly.pdbx_strand_id
1 'polypeptide(L)'
;MLIETSNTIQVQTNIPMIMKLPIRFTVAILAVLWAFSAVEAARPMMTVSQLTAEWQRAKEYTKEYLDAMPEDGVGFKPTPEIRSFAEQMLHLANANYNFGAVASGKTNPMQGKKMEEMAEFKTKAALTKAVLDSYDFMIDAVKGMTDAQLGEMVKMGPREMSREVVLAKAFEHQTHHRGQCTIYIRMKGVKPPNEKLF
;
A
#
# COMPACT_ATOMS: atom_id res chain seq x y z
N MET A 1 -24.12 2.15 -92.17
CA MET A 1 -24.56 0.85 -91.61
C MET A 1 -23.42 0.37 -90.72
N LEU A 2 -23.77 0.04 -89.48
CA LEU A 2 -22.97 -0.35 -88.30
C LEU A 2 -21.65 -1.11 -88.63
N ILE A 3 -20.58 -1.05 -87.83
CA ILE A 3 -20.50 -1.56 -86.46
C ILE A 3 -19.26 -0.93 -85.76
N GLU A 4 -19.47 -0.31 -84.60
CA GLU A 4 -18.43 -0.01 -83.61
C GLU A 4 -18.00 -1.30 -82.91
N THR A 5 -16.70 -1.48 -82.67
CA THR A 5 -16.24 -2.44 -81.65
C THR A 5 -15.28 -1.71 -80.71
N SER A 6 -15.75 -1.45 -79.48
CA SER A 6 -14.93 -0.91 -78.40
C SER A 6 -14.10 -2.03 -77.78
N ASN A 7 -12.80 -1.78 -77.64
CA ASN A 7 -11.88 -2.68 -76.96
C ASN A 7 -11.86 -2.32 -75.47
N THR A 8 -12.66 -3.03 -74.67
CA THR A 8 -12.71 -2.86 -73.21
C THR A 8 -11.62 -3.73 -72.58
N ILE A 9 -10.53 -3.11 -72.12
CA ILE A 9 -9.49 -3.80 -71.34
C ILE A 9 -10.07 -4.11 -69.95
N GLN A 10 -10.39 -5.39 -69.70
CA GLN A 10 -10.77 -5.88 -68.37
C GLN A 10 -9.51 -5.99 -67.51
N VAL A 11 -9.32 -5.04 -66.58
CA VAL A 11 -8.29 -5.14 -65.54
C VAL A 11 -8.73 -6.22 -64.56
N GLN A 12 -8.16 -7.41 -64.69
CA GLN A 12 -8.38 -8.51 -63.76
C GLN A 12 -7.66 -8.18 -62.44
N THR A 13 -8.40 -7.62 -61.48
CA THR A 13 -7.90 -7.38 -60.13
C THR A 13 -7.77 -8.73 -59.41
N ASN A 14 -6.56 -9.28 -59.40
CA ASN A 14 -6.21 -10.39 -58.49
C ASN A 14 -6.20 -9.85 -57.06
N ILE A 15 -7.39 -9.76 -56.45
CA ILE A 15 -7.51 -9.55 -55.01
C ILE A 15 -6.94 -10.81 -54.35
N PRO A 16 -5.86 -10.71 -53.53
CA PRO A 16 -5.30 -11.88 -52.88
C PRO A 16 -6.39 -12.51 -52.00
N MET A 17 -6.58 -13.81 -52.16
CA MET A 17 -7.51 -14.61 -51.38
C MET A 17 -7.16 -14.45 -49.90
N ILE A 18 -7.94 -13.64 -49.18
CA ILE A 18 -7.82 -13.52 -47.73
C ILE A 18 -8.13 -14.90 -47.17
N MET A 19 -7.10 -15.62 -46.75
CA MET A 19 -7.21 -16.92 -46.13
C MET A 19 -8.01 -16.74 -44.84
N LYS A 20 -9.32 -17.05 -44.89
CA LYS A 20 -10.22 -16.91 -43.74
C LYS A 20 -9.75 -17.89 -42.67
N LEU A 21 -9.12 -17.36 -41.63
CA LEU A 21 -8.70 -18.16 -40.49
C LEU A 21 -9.96 -18.85 -39.91
N PRO A 22 -9.97 -20.18 -39.70
CA PRO A 22 -11.15 -20.86 -39.22
C PRO A 22 -11.57 -20.29 -37.86
N ILE A 23 -12.87 -20.08 -37.64
CA ILE A 23 -13.44 -19.43 -36.43
C ILE A 23 -12.85 -20.01 -35.13
N ARG A 24 -12.58 -21.32 -35.09
CA ARG A 24 -11.92 -22.00 -33.95
C ARG A 24 -10.54 -21.44 -33.60
N PHE A 25 -9.73 -21.02 -34.56
CA PHE A 25 -8.42 -20.42 -34.32
C PHE A 25 -8.54 -18.97 -33.86
N THR A 26 -9.52 -18.22 -34.37
CA THR A 26 -9.82 -16.87 -33.87
C THR A 26 -10.31 -16.91 -32.42
N VAL A 27 -11.19 -17.86 -32.07
CA VAL A 27 -11.65 -18.07 -30.69
C VAL A 27 -10.51 -18.50 -29.77
N ALA A 28 -9.62 -19.40 -30.22
CA ALA A 28 -8.45 -19.79 -29.45
C ALA A 28 -7.49 -18.62 -29.20
N ILE A 29 -7.22 -17.79 -30.22
CA ILE A 29 -6.38 -16.59 -30.08
C ILE A 29 -7.02 -15.59 -29.13
N LEU A 30 -8.33 -15.35 -29.21
CA LEU A 30 -9.04 -14.46 -28.28
C LEU A 30 -9.02 -14.99 -26.84
N ALA A 31 -9.17 -16.30 -26.64
CA ALA A 31 -9.07 -16.92 -25.32
C ALA A 31 -7.67 -16.78 -24.71
N VAL A 32 -6.62 -16.95 -25.53
CA VAL A 32 -5.22 -16.74 -25.11
C VAL A 32 -4.97 -15.27 -24.78
N LEU A 33 -5.40 -14.33 -25.63
CA LEU A 33 -5.26 -12.89 -25.36
C LEU A 33 -5.99 -12.45 -24.09
N TRP A 34 -7.16 -13.03 -23.82
CA TRP A 34 -7.93 -12.77 -22.60
C TRP A 34 -7.25 -13.34 -21.36
N ALA A 35 -6.70 -14.56 -21.44
CA ALA A 35 -5.94 -15.18 -20.34
C ALA A 35 -4.65 -14.40 -20.01
N PHE A 36 -3.91 -13.91 -21.02
CA PHE A 36 -2.74 -13.06 -20.79
C PHE A 36 -3.09 -11.73 -20.12
N SER A 37 -4.22 -11.13 -20.50
CA SER A 37 -4.69 -9.86 -19.91
C SER A 37 -5.10 -10.02 -18.43
N ALA A 38 -5.69 -11.16 -18.07
CA ALA A 38 -6.09 -11.44 -16.69
C ALA A 38 -4.90 -11.69 -15.74
N VAL A 39 -3.82 -12.29 -16.24
CA VAL A 39 -2.59 -12.53 -15.44
C VAL A 39 -1.83 -11.22 -15.15
N GLU A 40 -1.81 -10.29 -16.09
CA GLU A 40 -1.15 -8.98 -15.90
C GLU A 40 -1.91 -8.11 -14.88
N ALA A 41 -3.24 -8.14 -14.90
CA ALA A 41 -4.09 -7.37 -13.97
C ALA A 41 -4.01 -7.85 -12.51
N ALA A 42 -3.49 -9.05 -12.26
CA ALA A 42 -3.36 -9.64 -10.92
C ALA A 42 -1.98 -9.42 -10.28
N ARG A 43 -1.06 -8.70 -10.95
CA ARG A 43 0.27 -8.44 -10.41
C ARG A 43 0.23 -7.32 -9.37
N PRO A 44 0.99 -7.45 -8.26
CA PRO A 44 1.17 -6.36 -7.32
C PRO A 44 1.74 -5.11 -8.01
N MET A 45 1.29 -3.93 -7.58
CA MET A 45 1.78 -2.65 -8.10
C MET A 45 3.19 -2.33 -7.59
N MET A 46 3.51 -2.74 -6.37
CA MET A 46 4.82 -2.53 -5.75
C MET A 46 5.52 -3.86 -5.49
N THR A 47 6.84 -3.85 -5.64
CA THR A 47 7.70 -4.95 -5.17
C THR A 47 7.88 -4.88 -3.65
N VAL A 48 8.26 -5.99 -3.03
CA VAL A 48 8.67 -6.08 -1.62
C VAL A 48 9.82 -5.11 -1.33
N SER A 49 10.75 -4.94 -2.27
CA SER A 49 11.86 -3.98 -2.12
C SER A 49 11.36 -2.53 -2.05
N GLN A 50 10.42 -2.15 -2.92
CA GLN A 50 9.84 -0.80 -2.90
C GLN A 50 9.03 -0.57 -1.63
N LEU A 51 8.16 -1.50 -1.24
CA LEU A 51 7.39 -1.42 0.00
C LEU A 51 8.32 -1.31 1.22
N THR A 52 9.41 -2.07 1.25
CA THR A 52 10.42 -1.99 2.30
C THR A 52 11.00 -0.58 2.41
N ALA A 53 11.38 0.03 1.28
CA ALA A 53 11.92 1.38 1.25
C ALA A 53 10.89 2.42 1.73
N GLU A 54 9.64 2.31 1.31
CA GLU A 54 8.55 3.18 1.77
C GLU A 54 8.36 3.11 3.30
N TRP A 55 8.35 1.90 3.87
CA TRP A 55 8.20 1.72 5.32
C TRP A 55 9.42 2.19 6.11
N GLN A 56 10.63 2.05 5.57
CA GLN A 56 11.84 2.63 6.16
C GLN A 56 11.77 4.16 6.18
N ARG A 57 11.34 4.78 5.06
CA ARG A 57 11.13 6.23 4.99
C ARG A 57 10.07 6.69 5.99
N ALA A 58 8.94 5.98 6.07
CA ALA A 58 7.86 6.27 7.01
C ALA A 58 8.32 6.15 8.48
N LYS A 59 9.17 5.16 8.80
CA LYS A 59 9.77 5.00 10.12
C LYS A 59 10.62 6.22 10.49
N GLU A 60 11.54 6.62 9.61
CA GLU A 60 12.37 7.80 9.84
C GLU A 60 11.53 9.07 9.99
N TYR A 61 10.56 9.26 9.10
CA TYR A 61 9.71 10.45 9.14
C TYR A 61 8.89 10.51 10.44
N THR A 62 8.38 9.38 10.91
CA THR A 62 7.66 9.31 12.19
C THR A 62 8.60 9.54 13.38
N LYS A 63 9.85 9.07 13.28
CA LYS A 63 10.87 9.36 14.29
C LYS A 63 11.11 10.87 14.42
N GLU A 64 11.16 11.61 13.32
CA GLU A 64 11.32 13.06 13.35
C GLU A 64 10.16 13.76 14.09
N TYR A 65 8.94 13.24 13.97
CA TYR A 65 7.77 13.75 14.74
C TYR A 65 7.91 13.48 16.23
N LEU A 66 8.34 12.27 16.58
CA LEU A 66 8.62 11.88 17.97
C LEU A 66 9.73 12.76 18.55
N ASP A 67 10.82 12.97 17.81
CA ASP A 67 11.94 13.81 18.22
C ASP A 67 11.52 15.27 18.41
N ALA A 68 10.67 15.81 17.52
CA ALA A 68 10.20 17.20 17.58
C ALA A 68 9.28 17.51 18.76
N MET A 69 8.51 16.53 19.27
CA MET A 69 7.61 16.77 20.40
C MET A 69 8.40 16.91 21.71
N PRO A 70 8.30 18.01 22.48
CA PRO A 70 8.94 18.10 23.80
C PRO A 70 8.36 17.08 24.80
N GLU A 71 9.14 16.72 25.83
CA GLU A 71 8.74 15.70 26.84
C GLU A 71 7.39 16.04 27.50
N ASP A 72 7.19 17.32 27.87
CA ASP A 72 5.96 17.83 28.48
C ASP A 72 4.77 17.87 27.50
N GLY A 73 5.00 17.60 26.21
CA GLY A 73 4.00 17.51 25.16
C GLY A 73 3.55 16.07 24.86
N VAL A 74 4.23 15.06 25.38
CA VAL A 74 3.90 13.63 25.12
C VAL A 74 2.46 13.31 25.51
N GLY A 75 2.02 13.77 26.69
CA GLY A 75 0.65 13.58 27.17
C GLY A 75 -0.36 14.63 26.68
N PHE A 76 0.04 15.56 25.80
CA PHE A 76 -0.81 16.68 25.41
C PHE A 76 -2.04 16.22 24.61
N LYS A 77 -3.21 16.72 25.00
CA LYS A 77 -4.50 16.58 24.29
C LYS A 77 -4.98 17.96 23.80
N PRO A 78 -5.30 18.13 22.50
CA PRO A 78 -5.89 19.36 22.01
C PRO A 78 -7.26 19.66 22.64
N THR A 79 -8.08 18.62 22.79
CA THR A 79 -9.35 18.63 23.53
C THR A 79 -9.51 17.28 24.26
N PRO A 80 -10.38 17.18 25.28
CA PRO A 80 -10.57 15.94 26.04
C PRO A 80 -10.97 14.71 25.18
N GLU A 81 -11.71 14.94 24.10
CA GLU A 81 -12.27 13.89 23.22
C GLU A 81 -11.24 13.34 22.22
N ILE A 82 -10.17 14.10 21.98
CA ILE A 82 -9.13 13.74 21.03
C ILE A 82 -8.02 12.97 21.76
N ARG A 83 -7.44 11.99 21.06
CA ARG A 83 -6.25 11.27 21.54
C ARG A 83 -5.14 12.25 21.93
N SER A 84 -4.37 11.93 22.96
CA SER A 84 -3.11 12.62 23.23
C SER A 84 -2.08 12.35 22.13
N PHE A 85 -0.98 13.12 22.08
CA PHE A 85 0.12 12.84 21.15
C PHE A 85 0.64 11.40 21.32
N ALA A 86 0.86 10.95 22.56
CA ALA A 86 1.27 9.57 22.84
C ALA A 86 0.22 8.55 22.39
N GLU A 87 -1.07 8.79 22.66
CA GLU A 87 -2.15 7.90 22.25
C GLU A 87 -2.23 7.77 20.72
N GLN A 88 -2.03 8.84 19.96
CA GLN A 88 -1.98 8.77 18.49
C GLN A 88 -0.84 7.88 17.99
N MET A 89 0.35 8.07 18.57
CA MET A 89 1.53 7.31 18.19
C MET A 89 1.43 5.83 18.60
N LEU A 90 0.84 5.53 19.76
CA LEU A 90 0.60 4.16 20.22
C LEU A 90 -0.53 3.47 19.46
N HIS A 91 -1.55 4.22 19.04
CA HIS A 91 -2.60 3.72 18.17
C HIS A 91 -2.04 3.30 16.80
N LEU A 92 -1.20 4.16 16.22
CA LEU A 92 -0.42 3.86 15.01
C LEU A 92 0.45 2.61 15.22
N ALA A 93 1.19 2.53 16.33
CA ALA A 93 2.07 1.41 16.61
C ALA A 93 1.29 0.08 16.73
N ASN A 94 0.16 0.09 17.43
CA ASN A 94 -0.69 -1.09 17.53
C ASN A 94 -1.23 -1.53 16.16
N ALA A 95 -1.62 -0.57 15.31
CA ALA A 95 -2.06 -0.85 13.96
C ALA A 95 -0.93 -1.47 13.11
N ASN A 96 0.29 -0.96 13.17
CA ASN A 96 1.44 -1.55 12.47
C ASN A 96 1.60 -3.04 12.80
N TYR A 97 1.52 -3.41 14.09
CA TYR A 97 1.57 -4.81 14.50
C TYR A 97 0.40 -5.64 13.94
N ASN A 98 -0.84 -5.13 14.04
CA ASN A 98 -2.03 -5.83 13.55
C ASN A 98 -1.97 -6.06 12.02
N PHE A 99 -1.72 -5.00 11.26
CA PHE A 99 -1.64 -5.07 9.81
C PHE A 99 -0.46 -5.91 9.34
N GLY A 100 0.72 -5.75 9.94
CA GLY A 100 1.91 -6.54 9.58
C GLY A 100 1.71 -8.03 9.83
N ALA A 101 1.02 -8.39 10.92
CA ALA A 101 0.68 -9.78 11.23
C ALA A 101 -0.33 -10.36 10.23
N VAL A 102 -1.38 -9.61 9.88
CA VAL A 102 -2.36 -10.05 8.86
C VAL A 102 -1.70 -10.19 7.50
N ALA A 103 -0.88 -9.22 7.09
CA ALA A 103 -0.24 -9.22 5.79
C ALA A 103 0.80 -10.33 5.66
N SER A 104 1.59 -10.63 6.69
CA SER A 104 2.68 -11.63 6.61
C SER A 104 2.30 -13.01 7.14
N GLY A 105 1.27 -13.12 7.99
CA GLY A 105 0.97 -14.33 8.76
C GLY A 105 1.85 -14.50 10.01
N LYS A 106 2.74 -13.55 10.34
CA LYS A 106 3.56 -13.58 11.56
C LYS A 106 2.69 -13.39 12.81
N THR A 107 3.12 -13.97 13.93
CA THR A 107 2.48 -13.73 15.23
C THR A 107 2.63 -12.28 15.66
N ASN A 108 1.51 -11.65 16.03
CA ASN A 108 1.50 -10.29 16.57
C ASN A 108 1.95 -10.29 18.06
N PRO A 109 3.09 -9.66 18.41
CA PRO A 109 3.59 -9.61 19.80
C PRO A 109 2.73 -8.73 20.74
N MET A 110 1.86 -7.90 20.16
CA MET A 110 0.96 -6.99 20.86
C MET A 110 -0.52 -7.38 20.70
N GLN A 111 -0.79 -8.63 20.29
CA GLN A 111 -2.15 -9.12 20.07
C GLN A 111 -3.02 -8.93 21.32
N GLY A 112 -4.19 -8.32 21.14
CA GLY A 112 -5.15 -8.09 22.22
C GLY A 112 -4.73 -7.04 23.27
N LYS A 113 -3.53 -6.46 23.14
CA LYS A 113 -3.07 -5.39 24.03
C LYS A 113 -3.60 -4.05 23.57
N LYS A 114 -3.97 -3.21 24.53
CA LYS A 114 -4.33 -1.81 24.31
C LYS A 114 -3.13 -0.92 24.62
N MET A 115 -2.27 -0.71 23.62
CA MET A 115 -1.01 0.03 23.81
C MET A 115 -1.22 1.44 24.37
N GLU A 116 -2.31 2.11 23.99
CA GLU A 116 -2.71 3.44 24.50
C GLU A 116 -2.90 3.48 26.04
N GLU A 117 -3.25 2.34 26.66
CA GLU A 117 -3.50 2.23 28.10
C GLU A 117 -2.27 1.72 28.89
N MET A 118 -1.17 1.38 28.21
CA MET A 118 0.01 0.76 28.84
C MET A 118 0.90 1.79 29.54
N ALA A 119 1.15 1.58 30.84
CA ALA A 119 1.85 2.55 31.68
C ALA A 119 3.34 2.69 31.35
N GLU A 120 3.96 1.65 30.77
CA GLU A 120 5.37 1.65 30.40
C GLU A 120 5.73 2.61 29.25
N PHE A 121 4.75 3.09 28.47
CA PHE A 121 5.00 3.94 27.30
C PHE A 121 4.81 5.45 27.55
N LYS A 122 4.77 5.86 28.82
CA LYS A 122 4.45 7.25 29.21
C LYS A 122 5.59 8.25 29.03
N THR A 123 6.84 7.81 28.95
CA THR A 123 7.98 8.69 28.67
C THR A 123 8.22 8.81 27.18
N LYS A 124 8.79 9.94 26.72
CA LYS A 124 9.12 10.12 25.30
C LYS A 124 10.04 9.01 24.78
N ALA A 125 11.01 8.59 25.59
CA ALA A 125 11.94 7.54 25.24
C ALA A 125 11.24 6.18 25.06
N ALA A 126 10.39 5.78 26.00
CA ALA A 126 9.65 4.52 25.91
C ALA A 126 8.60 4.53 24.80
N LEU A 127 7.88 5.66 24.63
CA LEU A 127 6.97 5.88 23.51
C LEU A 127 7.70 5.73 22.16
N THR A 128 8.83 6.43 22.01
CA THR A 128 9.63 6.40 20.78
C THR A 128 10.06 4.98 20.47
N LYS A 129 10.60 4.26 21.47
CA LYS A 129 10.98 2.87 21.31
C LYS A 129 9.80 1.99 20.85
N ALA A 130 8.66 2.06 21.53
CA ALA A 130 7.48 1.26 21.19
C ALA A 130 6.99 1.51 19.75
N VAL A 131 6.99 2.77 19.31
CA VAL A 131 6.61 3.12 17.93
C VAL A 131 7.62 2.57 16.93
N LEU A 132 8.93 2.77 17.16
CA LEU A 132 9.96 2.28 16.24
C LEU A 132 10.02 0.75 16.16
N ASP A 133 9.79 0.06 17.28
CA ASP A 133 9.70 -1.41 17.32
C ASP A 133 8.52 -1.91 16.46
N SER A 134 7.40 -1.17 16.41
CA SER A 134 6.27 -1.52 15.55
C SER A 134 6.58 -1.37 14.06
N TYR A 135 7.38 -0.35 13.70
CA TYR A 135 7.88 -0.18 12.35
C TYR A 135 8.87 -1.28 11.97
N ASP A 136 9.75 -1.68 12.89
CA ASP A 136 10.68 -2.79 12.65
C ASP A 136 9.93 -4.11 12.40
N PHE A 137 8.88 -4.37 13.17
CA PHE A 137 8.01 -5.52 12.92
C PHE A 137 7.33 -5.44 11.54
N MET A 138 6.79 -4.28 11.15
CA MET A 138 6.18 -4.12 9.82
C MET A 138 7.21 -4.31 8.70
N ILE A 139 8.41 -3.72 8.82
CA ILE A 139 9.47 -3.85 7.82
C ILE A 139 9.92 -5.31 7.70
N ASP A 140 10.07 -6.02 8.82
CA ASP A 140 10.39 -7.46 8.83
C ASP A 140 9.25 -8.31 8.23
N ALA A 141 7.99 -7.96 8.50
CA ALA A 141 6.82 -8.57 7.89
C ALA A 141 6.83 -8.40 6.36
N VAL A 142 7.15 -7.20 5.86
CA VAL A 142 7.28 -6.91 4.43
C VAL A 142 8.42 -7.71 3.80
N LYS A 143 9.63 -7.61 4.37
CA LYS A 143 10.84 -8.30 3.86
C LYS A 143 10.71 -9.83 3.84
N GLY A 144 9.88 -10.39 4.72
CA GLY A 144 9.66 -11.83 4.79
C GLY A 144 8.76 -12.39 3.68
N MET A 145 8.17 -11.55 2.84
CA MET A 145 7.35 -11.97 1.70
C MET A 145 8.14 -11.96 0.38
N THR A 146 7.60 -12.64 -0.61
CA THR A 146 7.98 -12.51 -2.02
C THR A 146 7.03 -11.58 -2.76
N ASP A 147 7.45 -11.04 -3.91
CA ASP A 147 6.58 -10.19 -4.73
C ASP A 147 5.29 -10.93 -5.11
N ALA A 148 5.36 -12.21 -5.49
CA ALA A 148 4.17 -12.99 -5.82
C ALA A 148 3.16 -13.08 -4.66
N GLN A 149 3.65 -13.19 -3.42
CA GLN A 149 2.78 -13.28 -2.25
C GLN A 149 1.95 -12.01 -2.03
N LEU A 150 2.42 -10.84 -2.47
CA LEU A 150 1.68 -9.58 -2.30
C LEU A 150 0.29 -9.62 -2.96
N GLY A 151 0.12 -10.42 -4.02
CA GLY A 151 -1.15 -10.63 -4.71
C GLY A 151 -2.08 -11.65 -4.03
N GLU A 152 -1.60 -12.39 -3.04
CA GLU A 152 -2.42 -13.39 -2.32
C GLU A 152 -3.50 -12.72 -1.48
N MET A 153 -4.68 -13.32 -1.46
CA MET A 153 -5.81 -12.86 -0.65
C MET A 153 -5.67 -13.30 0.80
N VAL A 154 -5.90 -12.37 1.73
CA VAL A 154 -5.95 -12.61 3.17
C VAL A 154 -7.22 -12.02 3.77
N LYS A 155 -7.64 -12.55 4.91
CA LYS A 155 -8.80 -12.03 5.66
C LYS A 155 -8.38 -10.97 6.66
N MET A 156 -9.05 -9.84 6.61
CA MET A 156 -8.95 -8.77 7.61
C MET A 156 -10.35 -8.49 8.16
N GLY A 157 -10.68 -9.12 9.29
CA GLY A 157 -12.03 -9.13 9.83
C GLY A 157 -13.02 -9.78 8.82
N PRO A 158 -14.13 -9.11 8.46
CA PRO A 158 -15.09 -9.63 7.50
C PRO A 158 -14.66 -9.42 6.04
N ARG A 159 -13.56 -8.71 5.78
CA ARG A 159 -13.10 -8.36 4.43
C ARG A 159 -12.02 -9.32 3.95
N GLU A 160 -12.05 -9.63 2.67
CA GLU A 160 -10.97 -10.34 1.97
C GLU A 160 -10.31 -9.36 1.00
N MET A 161 -8.98 -9.25 1.07
CA MET A 161 -8.20 -8.34 0.22
C MET A 161 -6.78 -8.89 0.04
N SER A 162 -6.07 -8.44 -0.98
CA SER A 162 -4.69 -8.88 -1.19
C SER A 162 -3.78 -8.38 -0.08
N ARG A 163 -2.66 -9.08 0.17
CA ARG A 163 -1.63 -8.64 1.12
C ARG A 163 -1.13 -7.23 0.80
N GLU A 164 -0.96 -6.89 -0.48
CA GLU A 164 -0.61 -5.53 -0.93
C GLU A 164 -1.64 -4.50 -0.45
N VAL A 165 -2.94 -4.77 -0.60
CA VAL A 165 -4.00 -3.85 -0.15
C VAL A 165 -4.00 -3.70 1.37
N VAL A 166 -3.72 -4.77 2.13
CA VAL A 166 -3.55 -4.69 3.60
C VAL A 166 -2.41 -3.74 3.95
N LEU A 167 -1.25 -3.86 3.28
CA LEU A 167 -0.09 -2.99 3.50
C LEU A 167 -0.36 -1.55 3.10
N ALA A 168 -1.06 -1.31 1.99
CA ALA A 168 -1.48 0.02 1.58
C ALA A 168 -2.40 0.68 2.63
N LYS A 169 -3.34 -0.08 3.21
CA LYS A 169 -4.21 0.40 4.30
C LYS A 169 -3.44 0.70 5.58
N ALA A 170 -2.44 -0.11 5.90
CA ALA A 170 -1.54 0.17 7.02
C ALA A 170 -0.74 1.47 6.78
N PHE A 171 -0.26 1.69 5.56
CA PHE A 171 0.49 2.89 5.20
C PHE A 171 -0.38 4.17 5.22
N GLU A 172 -1.63 4.07 4.75
CA GLU A 172 -2.64 5.13 4.85
C GLU A 172 -2.91 5.49 6.32
N HIS A 173 -3.13 4.46 7.17
CA HIS A 173 -3.43 4.63 8.59
C HIS A 173 -2.29 5.31 9.36
N GLN A 174 -1.05 4.85 9.21
CA GLN A 174 0.08 5.50 9.88
C GLN A 174 0.28 6.95 9.41
N THR A 175 0.04 7.23 8.12
CA THR A 175 0.13 8.59 7.57
C THR A 175 -0.93 9.50 8.17
N HIS A 176 -2.16 9.01 8.32
CA HIS A 176 -3.25 9.74 8.96
C HIS A 176 -2.91 10.15 10.39
N HIS A 177 -2.47 9.20 11.23
CA HIS A 177 -2.17 9.48 12.63
C HIS A 177 -0.92 10.35 12.81
N ARG A 178 0.14 10.14 12.03
CA ARG A 178 1.30 11.05 12.02
C ARG A 178 0.88 12.46 11.60
N GLY A 179 0.06 12.59 10.55
CA GLY A 179 -0.41 13.90 10.05
C GLY A 179 -1.24 14.66 11.09
N GLN A 180 -2.05 13.97 11.89
CA GLN A 180 -2.76 14.60 13.02
C GLN A 180 -1.79 15.23 14.02
N CYS A 181 -0.67 14.58 14.31
CA CYS A 181 0.33 15.05 15.27
C CYS A 181 1.05 16.35 14.86
N THR A 182 0.99 16.77 13.58
CA THR A 182 1.55 18.05 13.12
C THR A 182 1.01 19.23 13.92
N ILE A 183 -0.31 19.25 14.15
CA ILE A 183 -0.97 20.34 14.88
C ILE A 183 -0.59 20.32 16.36
N TYR A 184 -0.34 19.15 16.94
CA TYR A 184 0.03 18.99 18.35
C TYR A 184 1.41 19.61 18.59
N ILE A 185 2.37 19.31 17.70
CA ILE A 185 3.72 19.90 17.73
C ILE A 185 3.62 21.44 17.63
N ARG A 186 2.75 21.94 16.75
CA ARG A 186 2.54 23.39 16.58
C ARG A 186 1.91 24.05 17.81
N MET A 187 0.94 23.40 18.46
CA MET A 187 0.32 23.86 19.70
C MET A 187 1.30 23.89 20.88
N LYS A 188 2.37 23.09 20.82
CA LYS A 188 3.49 23.13 21.76
C LYS A 188 4.56 24.17 21.38
N GLY A 189 4.31 25.02 20.38
CA GLY A 189 5.23 26.08 19.96
C GLY A 189 6.43 25.59 19.16
N VAL A 190 6.45 24.33 18.73
CA VAL A 190 7.56 23.74 17.97
C VAL A 190 7.24 23.72 16.47
N LYS A 191 8.26 23.87 15.63
CA LYS A 191 8.13 23.70 14.18
C LYS A 191 8.04 22.19 13.85
N PRO A 192 6.98 21.71 13.19
CA PRO A 192 6.89 20.33 12.75
C PRO A 192 7.97 19.98 11.71
N PRO A 193 8.35 18.70 11.59
CA PRO A 193 9.20 18.23 10.50
C PRO A 193 8.61 18.54 9.12
N ASN A 194 9.49 18.70 8.13
CA ASN A 194 9.06 18.86 6.73
C ASN A 194 8.56 17.53 6.17
N GLU A 195 7.74 17.58 5.12
CA GLU A 195 7.26 16.37 4.44
C GLU A 195 8.42 15.54 3.87
N LYS A 196 8.33 14.21 4.04
CA LYS A 196 9.28 13.22 3.51
C LYS A 196 8.54 12.23 2.60
N LEU A 197 8.27 12.70 1.37
CA LEU A 197 7.49 11.95 0.38
C LEU A 197 8.34 10.96 -0.44
N PHE A 198 9.65 11.19 -0.53
CA PHE A 198 10.60 10.43 -1.34
C PHE A 198 11.81 10.03 -0.50
#